data_AF-A0A661W8R1-F1
#
_entry.id   AF-A0A661W8R1-F1
#
_cell.length_a   1.000
_cell.length_b   1.000
_cell.length_c   1.000
_cell.angle_alpha   90.00
_cell.angle_beta   90.00
_cell.angle_gamma   90.00
#
_symmetry.space_group_name_H-M   'P 1'
#
loop_
_entity.id
_entity.type
_entity.pdbx_description
1 polymer ?
#
loop_
_entity_poly.entity_id
_entity_poly.type
_entity_poly.pdbx_seq_one_letter_code
_entity_poly.pdbx_strand_id
1 'polypeptide(L)'
;MGLDLGEITVLLLADNGYQSSNPSLWINNLHPRLVLLSVGIKDNRGLPNRGMIDRLAGYSLLRTDQYGTIHLISDGEEIWVKVDRLP
;
A
#
# COMPACT_ATOMS: atom_id res chain seq x y z
N MET A 1 -2.62 -3.42 20.11
CA MET A 1 -2.99 -3.90 18.76
C MET A 1 -2.75 -2.79 17.74
N GLY A 2 -2.87 -3.01 16.44
CA GLY A 2 -2.61 -1.97 15.42
C GLY A 2 -3.43 -0.68 15.53
N LEU A 3 -4.48 -0.66 16.37
CA LEU A 3 -5.25 0.54 16.71
C LEU A 3 -4.48 1.52 17.60
N ASP A 4 -3.53 1.03 18.41
CA ASP A 4 -2.78 1.87 19.36
C ASP A 4 -1.58 2.59 18.69
N LEU A 5 -1.33 2.33 17.40
CA LEU A 5 -0.20 2.93 16.66
C LEU A 5 -0.46 4.37 16.23
N GLY A 6 -1.72 4.75 15.99
CA GLY A 6 -2.06 6.06 15.43
C GLY A 6 -1.55 6.25 14.00
N GLU A 7 -1.34 7.51 13.59
CA GLU A 7 -0.89 7.86 12.25
C GLU A 7 0.50 7.30 11.90
N ILE A 8 0.67 6.81 10.67
CA ILE A 8 1.96 6.31 10.18
C ILE A 8 2.32 6.92 8.82
N THR A 9 3.60 6.88 8.47
CA THR A 9 4.05 7.43 7.18
C THR A 9 3.77 6.48 6.02
N VAL A 10 4.06 5.18 6.20
CA VAL A 10 3.96 4.17 5.13
C VAL A 10 3.26 2.91 5.63
N LEU A 11 2.29 2.42 4.86
CA LEU A 11 1.61 1.15 5.09
C LEU A 11 1.80 0.20 3.92
N LEU A 12 2.42 -0.97 4.15
CA LEU A 12 2.39 -2.08 3.19
C LEU A 12 1.14 -2.94 3.44
N LEU A 13 0.28 -3.07 2.44
CA LEU A 13 -0.91 -3.90 2.54
C LEU A 13 -0.56 -5.38 2.59
N ALA A 14 -1.29 -6.11 3.44
CA ALA A 14 -1.14 -7.55 3.57
C ALA A 14 -1.76 -8.29 2.38
N ASP A 15 -1.23 -9.49 2.09
CA ASP A 15 -1.81 -10.48 1.19
C ASP A 15 -2.32 -9.92 -0.14
N ASN A 16 -1.45 -9.20 -0.85
CA ASN A 16 -1.73 -8.66 -2.18
C ASN A 16 -2.97 -7.74 -2.22
N GLY A 17 -3.27 -7.08 -1.10
CA GLY A 17 -4.44 -6.21 -0.97
C GLY A 17 -5.75 -6.98 -0.77
N TYR A 18 -5.71 -8.21 -0.27
CA TYR A 18 -6.92 -8.92 0.11
C TYR A 18 -7.68 -8.15 1.19
N GLN A 19 -8.94 -7.82 0.92
CA GLN A 19 -9.72 -6.88 1.73
C GLN A 19 -9.91 -7.34 3.17
N SER A 20 -10.08 -8.65 3.40
CA SER A 20 -10.28 -9.20 4.75
C SER A 20 -9.02 -9.09 5.62
N SER A 21 -7.83 -9.10 5.00
CA SER A 21 -6.55 -8.90 5.67
C SER A 21 -6.24 -7.42 5.95
N ASN A 22 -7.02 -6.50 5.36
CA ASN A 22 -6.79 -5.05 5.42
C ASN A 22 -8.11 -4.30 5.77
N PRO A 23 -8.63 -4.47 7.00
CA PRO A 23 -9.92 -3.89 7.40
C PRO A 23 -9.89 -2.35 7.37
N SER A 24 -10.98 -1.71 6.91
CA SER A 24 -11.01 -0.24 6.76
C SER A 24 -10.76 0.48 8.07
N LEU A 25 -11.28 -0.05 9.18
CA LEU A 25 -11.09 0.54 10.51
C LEU A 25 -9.61 0.73 10.82
N TRP A 26 -8.78 -0.23 10.42
CA TRP A 26 -7.34 -0.17 10.66
C TRP A 26 -6.65 0.82 9.73
N ILE A 27 -6.94 0.78 8.42
CA ILE A 27 -6.36 1.73 7.46
C ILE A 27 -6.75 3.18 7.82
N ASN A 28 -8.00 3.41 8.22
CA ASN A 28 -8.49 4.72 8.63
C ASN A 28 -7.83 5.21 9.93
N ASN A 29 -7.62 4.31 10.90
CA ASN A 29 -6.92 4.66 12.14
C ASN A 29 -5.45 5.01 11.90
N LEU A 30 -4.80 4.27 11.01
CA LEU A 30 -3.39 4.47 10.66
C LEU A 30 -3.16 5.67 9.75
N HIS A 31 -4.18 6.13 9.03
CA HIS A 31 -4.19 7.27 8.11
C HIS A 31 -2.85 7.46 7.35
N PRO A 32 -2.38 6.45 6.60
CA PRO A 32 -1.03 6.46 6.05
C PRO A 32 -0.85 7.53 4.98
N ARG A 33 0.29 8.22 4.96
CA ARG A 33 0.61 9.16 3.88
C ARG A 33 0.85 8.44 2.54
N LEU A 34 1.46 7.26 2.60
CA LEU A 34 1.74 6.40 1.46
C LEU A 34 1.33 4.95 1.73
N VAL A 35 0.60 4.36 0.80
CA VAL A 35 0.25 2.94 0.79
C VAL A 35 1.05 2.22 -0.29
N LEU A 36 1.62 1.08 0.08
CA LEU A 36 2.30 0.16 -0.82
C LEU A 36 1.46 -1.07 -1.03
N LEU A 37 1.38 -1.50 -2.28
CA LEU A 37 0.70 -2.72 -2.68
C LEU A 37 1.64 -3.60 -3.50
N SER A 38 2.10 -4.68 -2.88
CA SER A 38 2.80 -5.75 -3.57
C SER A 38 1.77 -6.65 -4.25
N VAL A 39 1.70 -6.59 -5.57
CA VAL A 39 0.79 -7.37 -6.42
C VAL A 39 1.42 -7.61 -7.79
N GLY A 40 1.09 -8.73 -8.44
CA GLY A 40 1.57 -9.06 -9.78
C GLY A 40 0.72 -8.47 -10.91
N ILE A 41 1.31 -8.32 -12.10
CA ILE A 41 0.65 -7.83 -13.34
C ILE A 41 -0.58 -8.67 -13.73
N LYS A 42 -0.56 -9.95 -13.36
CA LYS A 42 -1.68 -10.89 -13.51
C LYS A 42 -1.88 -11.64 -12.19
N ASP A 43 -2.56 -11.03 -11.22
CA ASP A 43 -3.05 -11.82 -10.09
C ASP A 43 -4.30 -12.61 -10.52
N ASN A 44 -4.12 -13.91 -10.76
CA ASN A 44 -5.20 -14.82 -11.15
C ASN A 44 -6.31 -14.94 -10.08
N ARG A 45 -6.09 -14.42 -8.87
CA ARG A 45 -7.06 -14.35 -7.79
C ARG A 45 -7.95 -13.10 -7.85
N GLY A 46 -7.70 -12.19 -8.79
CA GLY A 46 -8.48 -10.95 -8.94
C GLY A 46 -8.22 -9.93 -7.83
N LEU A 47 -7.01 -9.93 -7.27
CA LEU A 47 -6.58 -9.02 -6.21
C LEU A 47 -5.67 -7.90 -6.75
N PRO A 48 -5.69 -6.71 -6.10
CA PRO A 48 -6.75 -6.26 -5.19
C PRO A 48 -8.08 -6.14 -5.95
N ASN A 49 -9.19 -6.38 -5.25
CA ASN A 49 -10.51 -6.18 -5.87
C ASN A 49 -10.82 -4.68 -6.02
N ARG A 50 -11.83 -4.34 -6.83
CA ARG A 50 -12.24 -2.94 -7.05
C ARG A 50 -12.61 -2.22 -5.76
N GLY A 51 -13.31 -2.88 -4.84
CA GLY A 51 -13.71 -2.27 -3.56
C GLY A 51 -12.52 -1.87 -2.68
N MET A 52 -11.42 -2.62 -2.75
CA MET A 52 -10.17 -2.26 -2.08
C MET A 52 -9.50 -1.06 -2.74
N ILE A 53 -9.46 -1.01 -4.08
CA ILE A 53 -8.94 0.17 -4.80
C ILE A 53 -9.74 1.43 -4.49
N ASP A 54 -11.08 1.33 -4.51
CA ASP A 54 -11.97 2.45 -4.23
C ASP A 54 -11.76 2.98 -2.79
N ARG A 55 -11.52 2.08 -1.82
CA ARG A 55 -11.18 2.44 -0.43
C ARG A 55 -9.86 3.22 -0.33
N LEU A 56 -8.91 2.94 -1.21
CA LEU A 56 -7.58 3.54 -1.21
C LEU A 56 -7.52 4.87 -1.98
N ALA A 57 -8.58 5.28 -2.67
CA ALA A 57 -8.57 6.45 -3.56
C ALA A 57 -8.20 7.79 -2.89
N GLY A 58 -8.34 7.89 -1.57
CA GLY A 58 -7.92 9.07 -0.79
C GLY A 58 -6.45 9.07 -0.34
N TYR A 59 -5.70 8.00 -0.62
CA TYR A 59 -4.31 7.82 -0.19
C TYR A 59 -3.37 7.80 -1.40
N SER A 60 -2.12 8.23 -1.19
CA SER A 60 -1.07 7.99 -2.19
C SER A 60 -0.80 6.49 -2.27
N LEU A 61 -0.84 5.91 -3.46
CA LEU A 61 -0.70 4.47 -3.68
C LEU A 61 0.40 4.16 -4.69
N LEU A 62 1.33 3.26 -4.32
CA LEU A 62 2.30 2.68 -5.24
C LEU A 62 2.11 1.18 -5.33
N ARG A 63 2.19 0.65 -6.55
CA ARG A 63 1.93 -0.77 -6.83
C ARG A 63 3.03 -1.40 -7.67
N THR A 64 3.46 -2.60 -7.29
CA THR A 64 4.54 -3.31 -8.00
C THR A 64 4.14 -3.80 -9.38
N ASP A 65 2.85 -3.99 -9.67
CA ASP A 65 2.36 -4.32 -11.01
C ASP A 65 2.43 -3.14 -11.99
N GLN A 66 2.55 -1.91 -11.47
CA GLN A 66 2.67 -0.69 -12.25
C GLN A 66 4.11 -0.19 -12.34
N TYR A 67 4.86 -0.33 -11.24
CA TYR A 67 6.18 0.29 -11.06
C TYR A 67 7.32 -0.72 -10.85
N GLY A 68 7.08 -2.02 -11.02
CA GLY A 68 8.08 -3.05 -10.80
C GLY A 68 8.61 -3.03 -9.36
N THR A 69 9.93 -2.97 -9.20
CA THR A 69 10.57 -2.81 -7.89
C THR A 69 10.35 -1.40 -7.34
N ILE A 70 9.93 -1.31 -6.08
CA ILE A 70 9.80 -0.04 -5.36
C ILE A 70 10.80 -0.05 -4.21
N HIS A 71 11.73 0.90 -4.21
CA HIS A 71 12.66 1.15 -3.12
C HIS A 71 12.18 2.34 -2.30
N LEU A 72 11.98 2.12 -0.99
CA LEU A 72 11.77 3.18 -0.01
C LEU A 72 12.98 3.27 0.90
N ILE A 73 13.47 4.49 1.07
CA ILE A 73 14.60 4.82 1.92
C ILE A 73 14.14 5.94 2.85
N SER A 74 14.50 5.86 4.12
CA SER A 74 14.20 6.90 5.11
C SER A 74 15.38 7.08 6.03
N ASP A 75 15.59 8.31 6.48
CA ASP A 75 16.54 8.67 7.54
C ASP A 75 15.84 8.95 8.89
N GLY A 76 14.51 8.81 8.93
CA GLY A 76 13.67 9.11 10.10
C GLY A 76 12.93 10.45 10.01
N GLU A 77 13.31 11.35 9.08
CA GLU A 77 12.64 12.64 8.86
C GLU A 77 11.97 12.68 7.48
N GLU A 78 12.67 12.19 6.45
CA GLU A 78 12.20 12.15 5.08
C GLU A 78 12.05 10.72 4.55
N ILE A 79 11.31 10.58 3.45
CA ILE A 79 11.20 9.34 2.69
C ILE A 79 11.48 9.61 1.22
N TRP A 80 12.42 8.87 0.65
CA TRP A 80 12.71 8.86 -0.78
C TRP A 80 12.19 7.59 -1.40
N VAL A 81 11.45 7.76 -2.50
CA VAL A 81 10.91 6.65 -3.29
C VAL A 81 11.67 6.59 -4.62
N LYS A 82 12.20 5.42 -4.94
CA LYS A 82 12.73 5.09 -6.27
C LYS A 82 11.95 3.91 -6.83
N VAL A 83 11.61 3.97 -8.11
CA VAL A 83 10.91 2.90 -8.80
C VAL A 83 11.70 2.49 -10.03
N ASP A 84 11.74 1.18 -10.28
CA ASP A 84 12.27 0.65 -11.52
C ASP A 84 11.23 0.92 -12.61
N ARG A 85 11.45 1.93 -13.43
CA ARG A 85 10.63 2.09 -14.64
C ARG A 85 10.90 0.88 -15.53
N LEU A 86 9.90 0.01 -15.66
CA LEU A 86 9.90 -0.98 -16.74
C LEU A 86 10.03 -0.20 -18.06
N PRO A 87 10.99 -0.55 -18.93
CA PRO A 87 11.16 0.11 -20.23
C PRO A 87 9.93 -0.07 -21.12
#